data_AF-S4RMG9-F1
#
_entry.id   AF-S4RMG9-F1
#
_cell.length_a   1.000
_cell.length_b   1.000
_cell.length_c   1.000
_cell.angle_alpha   90.00
_cell.angle_beta   90.00
_cell.angle_gamma   90.00
#
_symmetry.space_group_name_H-M   'P 1'
#
loop_
_entity.id
_entity.type
_entity.pdbx_description
1 polymer ?
#
loop_
_entity_poly.entity_id
_entity_poly.type
_entity_poly.pdbx_seq_one_letter_code
_entity_poly.pdbx_strand_id
1 'polypeptide(L)'
;QFRNYLDPEVFRLFENKMRDRALYMMPNFRWCAHCPNGSIHDALRLRMDCTYCNKSTCSKCKKPWEVQHEGLTCEAFHTWKLDNDPEMQAAGLAAFLKENGIACPKCKFRYALAKGGCMHFTCGQCKHEFCSGCYNPAAERSVHRDVNPESECGMGCTHMGLHAHHPRDCLHYLRDWDIARLQALLTDHNLAFNVQPRLGTVANTAGYCEVLEQKDMANGLRDEPCGKAVADQQAGLCE
;
A
#
# COMPACT_ATOMS: atom_id res chain seq x y z
N GLN A 1 -29.87 14.96 -38.98
CA GLN A 1 -29.00 15.10 -40.17
C GLN A 1 -27.85 14.08 -40.17
N PHE A 2 -27.14 13.84 -39.06
CA PHE A 2 -26.00 12.88 -39.01
C PHE A 2 -26.29 11.40 -39.34
N ARG A 3 -27.56 10.96 -39.25
CA ARG A 3 -27.97 9.56 -39.47
C ARG A 3 -27.63 9.00 -40.86
N ASN A 4 -27.52 9.87 -41.86
CA ASN A 4 -27.27 9.47 -43.25
C ASN A 4 -25.79 9.63 -43.66
N TYR A 5 -24.93 10.13 -42.77
CA TYR A 5 -23.52 10.45 -43.06
C TYR A 5 -22.51 9.69 -42.19
N LEU A 6 -22.98 9.01 -41.14
CA LEU A 6 -22.16 8.24 -40.24
C LEU A 6 -22.45 6.75 -40.42
N ASP A 7 -21.41 5.94 -40.25
CA ASP A 7 -21.56 4.49 -40.13
C ASP A 7 -22.57 4.14 -39.01
N PRO A 8 -23.42 3.11 -39.18
CA PRO A 8 -24.45 2.76 -38.18
C PRO A 8 -23.91 2.56 -36.76
N GLU A 9 -22.70 2.00 -36.61
CA GLU A 9 -22.10 1.79 -35.30
C GLU A 9 -21.63 3.10 -34.67
N VAL A 10 -21.02 3.97 -35.49
CA VAL A 10 -20.59 5.31 -35.08
C VAL A 10 -21.79 6.19 -34.72
N PHE A 11 -22.87 6.10 -35.49
CA PHE A 11 -24.11 6.82 -35.21
C PHE A 11 -24.73 6.36 -33.89
N ARG A 12 -24.78 5.05 -33.63
CA ARG A 12 -25.26 4.49 -32.34
C ARG A 12 -24.40 4.97 -31.16
N LEU A 13 -23.08 5.02 -31.32
CA LEU A 13 -22.18 5.55 -30.30
C LEU A 13 -22.43 7.04 -30.02
N PHE A 14 -22.65 7.83 -31.08
CA PHE A 14 -23.01 9.24 -30.98
C PHE A 14 -24.32 9.45 -30.21
N GLU A 15 -25.38 8.70 -30.55
CA GLU A 15 -26.66 8.75 -29.83
C GLU A 15 -26.51 8.35 -28.36
N ASN A 16 -25.77 7.28 -28.07
CA ASN A 16 -25.48 6.87 -26.69
C ASN A 16 -24.75 7.98 -25.91
N LYS A 17 -23.68 8.57 -26.46
CA LYS A 17 -22.95 9.65 -25.79
C LYS A 17 -23.79 10.90 -25.57
N MET A 18 -24.64 11.26 -26.53
CA MET A 18 -25.58 12.38 -26.41
C MET A 18 -26.59 12.13 -25.28
N ARG A 19 -27.20 10.94 -25.25
CA ARG A 19 -28.11 10.53 -24.18
C ARG A 19 -27.42 10.52 -22.83
N ASP A 20 -26.27 9.86 -22.72
CA ASP A 20 -25.55 9.70 -21.45
C ASP A 20 -25.11 11.07 -20.90
N ARG A 21 -24.73 12.01 -21.78
CA ARG A 21 -24.45 13.41 -21.40
C ARG A 21 -25.69 14.12 -20.87
N ALA A 22 -26.84 14.00 -21.55
CA ALA A 22 -28.09 14.60 -21.09
C ALA A 22 -28.51 14.04 -19.71
N LEU A 23 -28.37 12.73 -19.51
CA LEU A 23 -28.66 12.05 -18.25
C LEU A 23 -27.68 12.45 -17.13
N TYR A 24 -26.41 12.67 -17.45
CA TYR A 24 -25.42 13.14 -16.48
C TYR A 24 -25.75 14.52 -15.91
N MET A 25 -26.39 15.38 -16.70
CA MET A 25 -26.81 16.72 -16.28
C MET A 25 -28.06 16.70 -15.38
N MET A 26 -28.76 15.57 -15.27
CA MET A 26 -29.96 15.47 -14.44
C MET A 26 -29.58 15.22 -12.96
N PRO A 27 -29.99 16.11 -12.02
CA PRO A 27 -29.52 16.04 -10.63
C PRO A 27 -29.93 14.76 -9.89
N ASN A 28 -31.06 14.17 -10.25
CA ASN A 28 -31.61 12.97 -9.61
C ASN A 28 -31.32 11.69 -10.40
N PHE A 29 -30.63 11.75 -11.54
CA PHE A 29 -30.32 10.55 -12.31
C PHE A 29 -29.10 9.83 -11.74
N ARG A 30 -29.17 8.50 -11.65
CA ARG A 30 -28.10 7.66 -11.10
C ARG A 30 -27.88 6.44 -11.99
N TRP A 31 -26.61 6.15 -12.26
CA TRP A 31 -26.19 5.00 -13.06
C TRP A 31 -26.08 3.74 -12.20
N CYS A 32 -26.48 2.60 -12.76
CA CYS A 32 -26.27 1.29 -12.14
C CYS A 32 -24.80 0.90 -12.22
N ALA A 33 -24.24 0.35 -11.15
CA ALA A 33 -22.86 -0.15 -11.14
C ALA A 33 -22.67 -1.46 -11.92
N HIS A 34 -23.77 -2.14 -12.28
CA HIS A 34 -23.75 -3.47 -12.87
C HIS A 34 -24.12 -3.51 -14.36
N CYS A 35 -24.71 -2.45 -14.90
CA CYS A 35 -25.15 -2.42 -16.29
C CYS A 35 -25.18 -0.99 -16.84
N PRO A 36 -25.29 -0.81 -18.17
CA PRO A 36 -25.28 0.52 -18.82
C PRO A 36 -26.56 1.34 -18.62
N ASN A 37 -27.47 0.93 -17.74
CA ASN A 37 -28.73 1.62 -17.50
C ASN A 37 -28.67 2.44 -16.20
N GLY A 38 -29.56 3.41 -16.08
CA GLY A 38 -29.75 4.18 -14.87
C GLY A 38 -31.21 4.60 -14.71
N SER A 39 -31.51 5.16 -13.56
CA SER A 39 -32.86 5.60 -13.22
C SER A 39 -32.82 6.91 -12.45
N ILE A 40 -33.93 7.62 -12.47
CA ILE A 40 -34.16 8.74 -11.55
C ILE A 40 -34.33 8.13 -10.15
N HIS A 41 -33.55 8.59 -9.20
CA HIS A 41 -33.49 8.06 -7.85
C HIS A 41 -33.57 9.19 -6.83
N ASP A 42 -34.27 8.96 -5.73
CA ASP A 42 -34.41 9.91 -4.64
C ASP A 42 -33.06 10.08 -3.90
N ALA A 43 -32.58 11.32 -3.78
CA ALA A 43 -31.32 11.66 -3.15
C ALA A 43 -31.26 11.30 -1.65
N LEU A 44 -32.41 11.12 -0.99
CA LEU A 44 -32.48 10.77 0.43
C LEU A 44 -32.12 9.29 0.69
N ARG A 45 -32.35 8.40 -0.27
CA ARG A 45 -32.06 6.97 -0.11
C ARG A 45 -30.72 6.61 -0.75
N LEU A 46 -29.86 5.91 -0.02
CA LEU A 46 -28.58 5.43 -0.56
C LEU A 46 -28.77 4.26 -1.52
N ARG A 47 -29.65 3.31 -1.18
CA ARG A 47 -29.93 2.14 -2.02
C ARG A 47 -30.79 2.50 -3.23
N MET A 48 -30.25 2.30 -4.43
CA MET A 48 -30.96 2.36 -5.69
C MET A 48 -31.07 0.95 -6.28
N ASP A 49 -32.28 0.50 -6.58
CA ASP A 49 -32.54 -0.79 -7.23
C ASP A 49 -32.70 -0.58 -8.75
N CYS A 50 -31.86 -1.25 -9.54
CA CYS A 50 -31.90 -1.11 -10.99
C CYS A 50 -33.04 -1.93 -11.59
N THR A 51 -33.95 -1.29 -12.33
CA THR A 51 -35.10 -1.94 -12.99
C THR A 51 -34.74 -2.86 -14.16
N TYR A 52 -33.50 -2.78 -14.66
CA TYR A 52 -33.05 -3.59 -15.81
C TYR A 52 -32.35 -4.88 -15.40
N CYS A 53 -31.48 -4.83 -14.39
CA CYS A 53 -30.69 -5.99 -13.96
C CYS A 53 -31.08 -6.52 -12.57
N ASN A 54 -32.05 -5.87 -11.90
CA ASN A 54 -32.51 -6.20 -10.55
C ASN A 54 -31.40 -6.21 -9.48
N LYS A 55 -30.25 -5.61 -9.77
CA LYS A 55 -29.15 -5.43 -8.82
C LYS A 55 -29.20 -4.04 -8.21
N SER A 56 -28.75 -3.96 -6.97
CA SER A 56 -28.77 -2.74 -6.18
C SER A 56 -27.41 -2.02 -6.24
N THR A 57 -27.42 -0.70 -6.21
CA THR A 57 -26.24 0.19 -6.27
C THR A 57 -26.40 1.33 -5.28
N CYS A 58 -25.30 1.78 -4.67
CA CYS A 58 -25.33 2.98 -3.82
C CYS A 58 -25.35 4.26 -4.68
N SER A 59 -26.34 5.13 -4.45
CA SER A 59 -26.57 6.37 -5.18
C SER A 59 -25.48 7.44 -4.96
N LYS A 60 -24.73 7.36 -3.84
CA LYS A 60 -23.63 8.28 -3.52
C LYS A 60 -22.25 7.73 -3.92
N CYS A 61 -21.85 6.57 -3.39
CA CYS A 61 -20.51 6.02 -3.67
C CYS A 61 -20.40 5.27 -5.00
N LYS A 62 -21.53 5.04 -5.68
CA LYS A 62 -21.62 4.37 -7.00
C LYS A 62 -21.08 2.93 -7.02
N LYS A 63 -20.93 2.30 -5.85
CA LYS A 63 -20.52 0.89 -5.71
C LYS A 63 -21.76 -0.03 -5.69
N PRO A 64 -21.59 -1.32 -6.06
CA PRO A 64 -22.60 -2.35 -5.79
C PRO A 64 -23.11 -2.27 -4.35
N TRP A 65 -24.42 -2.38 -4.17
CA TRP A 65 -25.02 -2.36 -2.84
C TRP A 65 -24.81 -3.69 -2.13
N GLU A 66 -24.49 -3.61 -0.85
CA GLU A 66 -24.37 -4.76 0.05
C GLU A 66 -25.24 -4.52 1.27
N VAL A 67 -25.75 -5.59 1.88
CA VAL A 67 -26.68 -5.49 3.03
C VAL A 67 -26.04 -4.78 4.22
N GLN A 68 -24.72 -4.87 4.37
CA GLN A 68 -23.94 -4.20 5.41
C GLN A 68 -23.82 -2.69 5.19
N HIS A 69 -24.13 -2.18 3.99
CA HIS A 69 -24.22 -0.74 3.75
C HIS A 69 -25.54 -0.15 4.28
N GLU A 70 -26.55 -0.98 4.59
CA GLU A 70 -27.82 -0.53 5.14
C GLU A 70 -27.61 0.17 6.49
N GLY A 71 -28.14 1.39 6.62
CA GLY A 71 -27.98 2.20 7.85
C GLY A 71 -26.59 2.82 8.06
N LEU A 72 -25.60 2.53 7.20
CA LEU A 72 -24.26 3.12 7.27
C LEU A 72 -24.08 4.27 6.27
N THR A 73 -23.26 5.25 6.65
CA THR A 73 -22.73 6.23 5.69
C THR A 73 -21.77 5.55 4.73
N CYS A 74 -21.57 6.11 3.53
CA CYS A 74 -20.62 5.54 2.57
C CYS A 74 -19.18 5.46 3.12
N GLU A 75 -18.82 6.40 3.98
CA GLU A 75 -17.51 6.43 4.65
C GLU A 75 -17.41 5.33 5.71
N ALA A 76 -18.42 5.18 6.57
CA ALA A 76 -18.46 4.10 7.55
C ALA A 76 -18.47 2.71 6.89
N PHE A 77 -19.20 2.54 5.78
CA PHE A 77 -19.19 1.30 5.01
C PHE A 77 -17.82 1.04 4.35
N HIS A 78 -17.13 2.09 3.90
CA HIS A 78 -15.77 1.97 3.37
C HIS A 78 -14.79 1.49 4.46
N THR A 79 -14.81 2.11 5.64
CA THR A 79 -13.98 1.68 6.77
C THR A 79 -14.30 0.24 7.18
N TRP A 80 -15.59 -0.08 7.32
CA TRP A 80 -16.03 -1.45 7.62
C TRP A 80 -15.51 -2.45 6.58
N LYS A 81 -15.53 -2.09 5.28
CA LYS A 81 -14.97 -2.94 4.22
C LYS A 81 -13.48 -3.17 4.39
N LEU A 82 -12.70 -2.15 4.71
CA LEU A 82 -11.26 -2.29 4.97
C LEU A 82 -11.01 -3.21 6.19
N ASP A 83 -11.79 -3.02 7.26
CA ASP A 83 -11.66 -3.78 8.50
C ASP A 83 -12.14 -5.24 8.38
N ASN A 84 -12.93 -5.57 7.35
CA ASN A 84 -13.54 -6.90 7.19
C ASN A 84 -13.15 -7.60 5.88
N ASP A 85 -12.23 -7.04 5.11
CA ASP A 85 -11.69 -7.67 3.90
C ASP A 85 -10.78 -8.85 4.30
N PRO A 86 -11.12 -10.10 3.96
CA PRO A 86 -10.33 -11.27 4.35
C PRO A 86 -8.90 -11.25 3.81
N GLU A 87 -8.66 -10.65 2.64
CA GLU A 87 -7.31 -10.48 2.09
C GLU A 87 -6.54 -9.39 2.84
N MET A 88 -7.21 -8.32 3.27
CA MET A 88 -6.60 -7.23 4.04
C MET A 88 -6.33 -7.64 5.50
N GLN A 89 -7.20 -8.46 6.09
CA GLN A 89 -7.02 -9.06 7.41
C GLN A 89 -5.91 -10.13 7.40
N ALA A 90 -5.80 -10.94 6.34
CA ALA A 90 -4.70 -11.87 6.14
C ALA A 90 -3.37 -11.16 5.85
N ALA A 91 -3.41 -10.03 5.13
CA ALA A 91 -2.22 -9.29 4.72
C ALA A 91 -1.80 -8.19 5.70
N GLY A 92 -2.47 -7.95 6.82
CA GLY A 92 -2.39 -6.68 7.58
C GLY A 92 -0.98 -6.13 7.84
N LEU A 93 0.02 -6.98 8.07
CA LEU A 93 1.41 -6.54 8.22
C LEU A 93 2.24 -6.56 6.93
N ALA A 94 2.01 -7.50 6.02
CA ALA A 94 2.61 -7.47 4.68
C ALA A 94 2.12 -6.26 3.87
N ALA A 95 0.84 -5.90 4.02
CA ALA A 95 0.21 -4.70 3.52
C ALA A 95 0.76 -3.44 4.22
N PHE A 96 0.98 -3.46 5.53
CA PHE A 96 1.66 -2.37 6.23
C PHE A 96 3.10 -2.17 5.74
N LEU A 97 3.88 -3.23 5.54
CA LEU A 97 5.23 -3.15 4.94
C LEU A 97 5.16 -2.68 3.47
N LYS A 98 4.13 -3.07 2.73
CA LYS A 98 3.85 -2.64 1.36
C LYS A 98 3.44 -1.17 1.27
N GLU A 99 2.67 -0.67 2.24
CA GLU A 99 2.24 0.74 2.36
C GLU A 99 3.38 1.64 2.85
N ASN A 100 4.21 1.14 3.79
CA ASN A 100 5.46 1.75 4.24
C ASN A 100 6.65 1.42 3.30
N GLY A 101 6.35 1.27 2.01
CA GLY A 101 7.35 0.98 0.99
C GLY A 101 8.45 2.04 0.90
N ILE A 102 9.63 1.62 0.44
CA ILE A 102 10.83 2.45 0.36
C ILE A 102 10.65 3.48 -0.77
N ALA A 103 10.79 4.77 -0.46
CA ALA A 103 10.81 5.83 -1.47
C ALA A 103 12.26 6.32 -1.70
N CYS A 104 12.73 6.32 -2.94
CA CYS A 104 14.05 6.85 -3.24
C CYS A 104 14.12 8.36 -2.90
N PRO A 105 15.05 8.82 -2.05
CA PRO A 105 15.11 10.23 -1.66
C PRO A 105 15.48 11.14 -2.84
N LYS A 106 16.21 10.62 -3.84
CA LYS A 106 16.64 11.34 -5.04
C LYS A 106 15.54 11.45 -6.11
N CYS A 107 15.01 10.32 -6.61
CA CYS A 107 14.06 10.33 -7.74
C CYS A 107 12.59 10.07 -7.36
N LYS A 108 12.29 9.85 -6.07
CA LYS A 108 10.94 9.60 -5.53
C LYS A 108 10.23 8.35 -6.05
N PHE A 109 10.93 7.49 -6.80
CA PHE A 109 10.42 6.18 -7.18
C PHE A 109 10.16 5.34 -5.93
N ARG A 110 8.99 4.69 -5.87
CA ARG A 110 8.54 3.90 -4.71
C ARG A 110 8.69 2.41 -4.99
N TYR A 111 9.19 1.69 -3.99
CA TYR A 111 9.32 0.24 -3.97
C TYR A 111 8.32 -0.34 -2.96
N ALA A 112 7.55 -1.33 -3.38
CA ALA A 112 6.53 -1.97 -2.54
C ALA A 112 7.11 -3.08 -1.64
N LEU A 113 8.33 -3.55 -1.91
CA LEU A 113 8.96 -4.69 -1.26
C LEU A 113 10.40 -4.34 -0.91
N ALA A 114 10.85 -4.74 0.28
CA ALA A 114 12.25 -4.70 0.64
C ALA A 114 13.00 -5.89 -0.01
N LYS A 115 14.30 -5.72 -0.30
CA LYS A 115 15.19 -6.82 -0.72
C LYS A 115 15.64 -7.71 0.46
N GLY A 116 14.81 -7.85 1.51
CA GLY A 116 15.18 -8.53 2.76
C GLY A 116 16.17 -7.75 3.64
N GLY A 117 16.95 -8.47 4.47
CA GLY A 117 17.68 -7.97 5.65
C GLY A 117 18.88 -7.02 5.44
N CYS A 118 19.12 -6.49 4.24
CA CYS A 118 20.15 -5.47 4.01
C CYS A 118 19.55 -4.06 4.03
N MET A 119 20.11 -3.16 4.84
CA MET A 119 19.68 -1.76 4.93
C MET A 119 20.25 -0.87 3.82
N HIS A 120 21.30 -1.32 3.13
CA HIS A 120 21.82 -0.62 1.96
C HIS A 120 20.91 -0.88 0.76
N PHE A 121 20.39 0.20 0.17
CA PHE A 121 19.47 0.14 -0.95
C PHE A 121 19.98 0.96 -2.14
N THR A 122 20.10 0.32 -3.30
CA THR A 122 20.45 0.96 -4.57
C THR A 122 19.20 1.14 -5.44
N CYS A 123 18.83 2.39 -5.76
CA CYS A 123 17.67 2.67 -6.59
C CYS A 123 17.89 2.17 -8.04
N GLY A 124 17.02 1.28 -8.50
CA GLY A 124 17.03 0.79 -9.89
C GLY A 124 16.93 1.86 -10.97
N GLN A 125 16.20 2.97 -10.69
CA GLN A 125 15.94 4.05 -11.66
C GLN A 125 17.10 5.07 -11.77
N CYS A 126 17.61 5.54 -10.62
CA CYS A 126 18.60 6.63 -10.61
C CYS A 126 19.97 6.25 -10.03
N LYS A 127 20.15 4.97 -9.68
CA LYS A 127 21.37 4.39 -9.07
C LYS A 127 21.84 5.05 -7.79
N HIS A 128 20.95 5.81 -7.13
CA HIS A 128 21.25 6.40 -5.84
C HIS A 128 21.26 5.33 -4.75
N GLU A 129 22.31 5.34 -3.94
CA GLU A 129 22.54 4.44 -2.83
C GLU A 129 22.23 5.14 -1.50
N PHE A 130 21.40 4.51 -0.68
CA PHE A 130 20.91 5.09 0.57
C PHE A 130 20.48 4.00 1.58
N CYS A 131 20.30 4.39 2.83
CA CYS A 131 19.74 3.51 3.86
C CYS A 131 18.21 3.43 3.74
N SER A 132 17.64 2.23 3.68
CA SER A 132 16.17 2.05 3.65
C SER A 132 15.46 2.47 4.94
N GLY A 133 16.16 2.51 6.08
CA GLY A 133 15.61 2.91 7.38
C GLY A 133 15.56 4.41 7.61
N CYS A 134 16.68 5.12 7.37
CA CYS A 134 16.77 6.58 7.63
C CYS A 134 16.87 7.44 6.37
N TYR A 135 16.92 6.84 5.17
CA TYR A 135 17.04 7.54 3.88
C TYR A 135 18.31 8.39 3.68
N ASN A 136 19.26 8.32 4.63
CA ASN A 136 20.55 8.97 4.47
C ASN A 136 21.35 8.31 3.32
N PRO A 137 22.07 9.12 2.53
CA PRO A 137 22.85 8.61 1.41
C PRO A 137 23.98 7.69 1.90
N ALA A 138 24.27 6.67 1.11
CA ALA A 138 25.52 5.94 1.27
C ALA A 138 26.66 6.85 0.79
N ALA A 139 27.65 7.05 1.65
CA ALA A 139 28.88 7.74 1.36
C ALA A 139 29.92 6.73 0.87
N GLU A 140 30.42 6.96 -0.34
CA GLU A 140 31.73 6.45 -0.74
C GLU A 140 32.82 7.41 -0.27
N ARG A 141 34.05 6.90 -0.19
CA ARG A 141 35.27 7.61 0.22
C ARG A 141 35.48 8.98 -0.45
N SER A 142 34.83 9.21 -1.60
CA SER A 142 34.89 10.42 -2.44
C SER A 142 33.91 11.53 -2.05
N VAL A 143 32.86 11.25 -1.26
CA VAL A 143 31.80 12.22 -0.89
C VAL A 143 32.23 13.17 0.24
N HIS A 144 33.33 12.88 0.94
CA HIS A 144 33.87 13.77 1.97
C HIS A 144 34.71 14.95 1.43
N ARG A 145 34.80 15.12 0.10
CA ARG A 145 35.66 16.14 -0.51
C ARG A 145 35.08 17.56 -0.44
N ASP A 146 33.75 17.67 -0.40
CA ASP A 146 33.03 18.96 -0.50
C ASP A 146 32.21 19.29 0.76
N VAL A 147 32.45 18.57 1.86
CA VAL A 147 31.69 18.79 3.11
C VAL A 147 32.45 19.76 4.00
N ASN A 148 31.81 20.91 4.25
CA ASN A 148 32.24 21.96 5.16
C ASN A 148 32.77 21.35 6.49
N PRO A 149 33.89 21.81 7.08
CA PRO A 149 34.42 21.31 8.35
C PRO A 149 33.46 21.35 9.55
N GLU A 150 32.29 21.99 9.41
CA GLU A 150 31.18 22.00 10.39
C GLU A 150 30.15 20.87 10.17
N SER A 151 30.27 20.10 9.10
CA SER A 151 29.42 18.94 8.84
C SER A 151 29.81 17.77 9.75
N GLU A 152 28.81 17.09 10.30
CA GLU A 152 28.88 16.07 11.35
C GLU A 152 29.73 14.81 11.04
N CYS A 153 30.49 14.77 9.94
CA CYS A 153 31.41 13.68 9.64
C CYS A 153 32.74 13.90 10.38
N GLY A 154 32.87 13.32 11.56
CA GLY A 154 34.15 13.29 12.27
C GLY A 154 35.26 12.59 11.46
N MET A 155 36.53 12.81 11.85
CA MET A 155 37.73 12.25 11.19
C MET A 155 37.71 10.73 10.93
N GLY A 156 36.85 9.98 11.65
CA GLY A 156 36.68 8.53 11.49
C GLY A 156 36.06 8.07 10.17
N CYS A 157 35.42 8.95 9.39
CA CYS A 157 34.78 8.58 8.12
C CYS A 157 35.80 8.19 7.02
N THR A 158 37.04 8.70 7.10
CA THR A 158 38.05 8.62 6.02
C THR A 158 38.67 7.23 5.82
N HIS A 159 38.60 6.39 6.85
CA HIS A 159 39.11 5.01 6.86
C HIS A 159 38.01 3.98 6.58
N MET A 160 36.75 4.39 6.51
CA MET A 160 35.62 3.51 6.28
C MET A 160 35.44 3.25 4.78
N GLY A 161 35.01 2.03 4.44
CA GLY A 161 34.55 1.69 3.09
C GLY A 161 33.20 2.35 2.78
N LEU A 162 32.38 1.70 1.97
CA LEU A 162 31.00 2.13 1.74
C LEU A 162 30.23 2.15 3.08
N HIS A 163 29.76 3.32 3.50
CA HIS A 163 29.07 3.49 4.78
C HIS A 163 27.96 4.54 4.67
N ALA A 164 27.13 4.66 5.69
CA ALA A 164 26.15 5.74 5.81
C ALA A 164 26.11 6.23 7.25
N HIS A 165 25.71 7.49 7.44
CA HIS A 165 25.45 8.03 8.77
C HIS A 165 24.01 7.72 9.15
N HIS A 166 23.82 7.16 10.34
CA HIS A 166 22.50 6.79 10.83
C HIS A 166 22.21 7.56 12.12
N PRO A 167 21.00 8.12 12.29
CA PRO A 167 20.56 8.60 13.59
C PRO A 167 20.31 7.41 14.54
N ARG A 168 20.26 7.66 15.85
CA ARG A 168 20.21 6.59 16.87
C ARG A 168 18.95 5.73 16.83
N ASP A 169 17.87 6.28 16.30
CA ASP A 169 16.56 5.64 16.10
C ASP A 169 16.45 4.91 14.74
N CYS A 170 17.51 4.89 13.93
CA CYS A 170 17.50 4.15 12.68
C CYS A 170 17.54 2.64 12.93
N LEU A 171 16.80 1.90 12.09
CA LEU A 171 16.79 0.43 12.08
C LEU A 171 18.19 -0.19 11.97
N HIS A 172 19.16 0.51 11.38
CA HIS A 172 20.56 0.08 11.36
C HIS A 172 21.11 -0.27 12.76
N TYR A 173 20.76 0.54 13.78
CA TYR A 173 21.14 0.29 15.17
C TYR A 173 20.07 -0.51 15.94
N LEU A 174 18.79 -0.21 15.70
CA LEU A 174 17.70 -0.85 16.45
C LEU A 174 17.58 -2.34 16.15
N ARG A 175 17.99 -2.81 14.96
CA ARG A 175 17.99 -4.25 14.62
C ARG A 175 18.95 -5.10 15.46
N ASP A 176 19.94 -4.47 16.10
CA ASP A 176 20.90 -5.17 16.97
C ASP A 176 20.39 -5.26 18.41
N TRP A 177 19.23 -4.65 18.72
CA TRP A 177 18.59 -4.79 20.01
C TRP A 177 17.73 -6.05 20.02
N ASP A 178 17.71 -6.74 21.15
CA ASP A 178 16.77 -7.84 21.32
C ASP A 178 15.31 -7.34 21.28
N ILE A 179 14.41 -8.23 20.86
CA ILE A 179 12.99 -7.91 20.71
C ILE A 179 12.36 -7.50 22.04
N ALA A 180 12.78 -8.10 23.16
CA ALA A 180 12.25 -7.78 24.48
C ALA A 180 12.55 -6.31 24.87
N ARG A 181 13.74 -5.81 24.55
CA ARG A 181 14.16 -4.43 24.76
C ARG A 181 13.40 -3.46 23.87
N LEU A 182 13.16 -3.82 22.62
CA LEU A 182 12.31 -3.03 21.72
C LEU A 182 10.87 -2.95 22.24
N GLN A 183 10.31 -4.08 22.70
CA GLN A 183 8.98 -4.14 23.30
C GLN A 183 8.90 -3.34 24.61
N ALA A 184 9.93 -3.38 25.45
CA ALA A 184 10.02 -2.58 26.66
C ALA A 184 10.00 -1.08 26.33
N LEU A 185 10.79 -0.64 25.34
CA LEU A 185 10.79 0.75 24.87
C LEU A 185 9.39 1.20 24.39
N LEU A 186 8.68 0.35 23.64
CA LEU A 186 7.31 0.66 23.19
C LEU A 186 6.34 0.74 24.38
N THR A 187 6.46 -0.18 25.34
CA THR A 187 5.63 -0.23 26.54
C THR A 187 5.81 1.01 27.40
N ASP A 188 7.06 1.44 27.62
CA ASP A 188 7.40 2.64 28.41
C ASP A 188 6.77 3.91 27.82
N HIS A 189 6.59 3.94 26.49
CA HIS A 189 5.95 5.04 25.77
C HIS A 189 4.46 4.83 25.48
N ASN A 190 3.81 3.80 26.05
CA ASN A 190 2.40 3.45 25.84
C ASN A 190 2.03 3.22 24.36
N LEU A 191 2.95 2.67 23.57
CA LEU A 191 2.72 2.31 22.18
C LEU A 191 2.26 0.85 22.09
N ALA A 192 1.10 0.62 21.49
CA ALA A 192 0.58 -0.73 21.28
C ALA A 192 1.37 -1.46 20.18
N PHE A 193 1.64 -2.74 20.40
CA PHE A 193 2.30 -3.63 19.45
C PHE A 193 1.67 -5.03 19.48
N ASN A 194 1.88 -5.80 18.41
CA ASN A 194 1.34 -7.15 18.30
C ASN A 194 2.42 -8.18 18.71
N VAL A 195 2.01 -9.15 19.53
CA VAL A 195 2.84 -10.34 19.87
C VAL A 195 2.24 -11.63 19.32
N GLN A 196 0.93 -11.65 19.10
CA GLN A 196 0.25 -12.77 18.47
C GLN A 196 -0.15 -12.39 17.04
N PRO A 197 -0.18 -13.37 16.11
CA PRO A 197 -0.82 -13.17 14.81
C PRO A 197 -2.26 -12.70 15.02
N ARG A 198 -2.73 -11.72 14.24
CA ARG A 198 -4.12 -11.23 14.39
C ARG A 198 -5.10 -12.36 14.04
N LEU A 199 -6.12 -12.56 14.87
CA LEU A 199 -7.20 -13.54 14.62
C LEU A 199 -7.79 -13.34 13.21
N GLY A 200 -7.64 -14.34 12.34
CA GLY A 200 -8.16 -14.30 10.96
C GLY A 200 -7.07 -14.24 9.88
N THR A 201 -5.81 -13.91 10.23
CA THR A 201 -4.69 -14.43 9.44
C THR A 201 -4.74 -15.94 9.59
N VAL A 202 -4.54 -16.69 8.50
CA VAL A 202 -4.28 -18.14 8.61
C VAL A 202 -3.26 -18.24 9.73
N ALA A 203 -3.65 -18.86 10.86
CA ALA A 203 -2.68 -19.18 11.90
C ALA A 203 -1.51 -19.76 11.13
N ASN A 204 -0.32 -19.22 11.30
CA ASN A 204 0.86 -19.70 10.61
C ASN A 204 1.08 -21.15 11.07
N THR A 205 0.32 -22.09 10.49
CA THR A 205 0.33 -23.52 10.78
C THR A 205 1.64 -24.12 10.32
N ALA A 206 2.47 -23.33 9.64
CA ALA A 206 3.63 -23.73 8.91
C ALA A 206 4.94 -23.23 9.56
N GLY A 207 4.87 -22.31 10.54
CA GLY A 207 6.00 -21.88 11.36
C GLY A 207 7.03 -21.00 10.64
N TYR A 208 6.68 -20.39 9.50
CA TYR A 208 7.60 -19.60 8.68
C TYR A 208 7.05 -18.21 8.30
N CYS A 209 7.94 -17.23 8.17
CA CYS A 209 7.60 -15.84 7.88
C CYS A 209 7.09 -15.68 6.44
N GLU A 210 5.88 -15.12 6.29
CA GLU A 210 5.20 -14.92 5.00
C GLU A 210 5.44 -13.53 4.38
N VAL A 211 6.31 -12.71 4.97
CA VAL A 211 6.68 -11.41 4.41
C VAL A 211 7.26 -11.63 3.01
N LEU A 212 6.65 -11.01 2.00
CA LEU A 212 7.14 -11.06 0.63
C LEU A 212 8.43 -10.25 0.51
N GLU A 213 9.44 -10.82 -0.15
CA GLU A 213 10.72 -10.20 -0.45
C GLU A 213 10.99 -10.34 -1.95
N GLN A 214 11.68 -9.34 -2.52
CA GLN A 214 12.10 -9.40 -3.90
C GLN A 214 13.48 -10.09 -3.99
N LYS A 215 13.49 -11.36 -4.40
CA LYS A 215 14.71 -12.19 -4.50
C LYS A 215 15.31 -12.15 -5.90
N ASP A 216 16.65 -12.08 -5.97
CA ASP A 216 17.41 -12.16 -7.21
C ASP A 216 17.48 -13.64 -7.69
N MET A 217 16.83 -13.94 -8.81
CA MET A 217 16.84 -15.24 -9.48
C MET A 217 17.63 -15.17 -10.80
N ALA A 218 18.00 -16.33 -11.35
CA ALA A 218 18.72 -16.41 -12.63
C ALA A 218 18.01 -15.71 -13.81
N ASN A 219 16.69 -15.51 -13.72
CA ASN A 219 15.86 -14.86 -14.74
C ASN A 219 15.29 -13.50 -14.31
N GLY A 220 15.91 -12.84 -13.33
CA GLY A 220 15.52 -11.54 -12.83
C GLY A 220 14.95 -11.60 -11.42
N LEU A 221 14.11 -10.62 -11.07
CA LEU A 221 13.58 -10.46 -9.72
C LEU A 221 12.25 -11.20 -9.58
N ARG A 222 12.08 -11.98 -8.52
CA ARG A 222 10.80 -12.63 -8.16
C ARG A 222 10.40 -12.31 -6.73
N ASP A 223 9.11 -12.13 -6.54
CA ASP A 223 8.51 -11.92 -5.22
C ASP A 223 8.25 -13.29 -4.59
N GLU A 224 8.93 -13.57 -3.47
CA GLU A 224 8.80 -14.83 -2.74
C GLU A 224 8.69 -14.56 -1.24
N PRO A 225 8.00 -15.42 -0.47
CA PRO A 225 7.98 -15.29 0.98
C PRO A 225 9.38 -15.43 1.57
N CYS A 226 9.62 -14.73 2.68
CA CYS A 226 10.86 -14.76 3.45
C CYS A 226 11.23 -16.20 3.82
N GLY A 227 10.29 -16.94 4.40
CA GLY A 227 10.43 -18.36 4.72
C GLY A 227 11.29 -18.69 5.94
N LYS A 228 11.79 -17.68 6.66
CA LYS A 228 12.51 -17.87 7.94
C LYS A 228 11.59 -18.35 9.05
N ALA A 229 12.14 -19.05 10.04
CA ALA A 229 11.39 -19.51 11.20
C ALA A 229 10.80 -18.32 12.00
N VAL A 230 9.63 -18.55 12.56
CA VAL A 230 8.90 -17.62 13.42
C VAL A 230 8.98 -18.11 14.85
N ALA A 231 9.39 -17.25 15.79
CA ALA A 231 9.33 -17.58 17.21
C ALA A 231 8.01 -17.13 17.85
N ASP A 232 7.72 -17.68 19.03
CA ASP A 232 6.57 -17.25 19.82
C ASP A 232 6.68 -15.76 20.16
N GLN A 233 5.53 -15.09 20.28
CA GLN A 233 5.43 -13.67 20.60
C GLN A 233 5.97 -12.68 19.54
N GLN A 234 6.25 -13.14 18.31
CA GLN A 234 6.69 -12.32 17.17
C GLN A 234 5.58 -12.05 16.13
N ALA A 235 4.31 -12.21 16.52
CA ALA A 235 3.15 -11.94 15.67
C ALA A 235 3.12 -12.64 14.30
N GLY A 236 3.79 -13.79 14.16
CA GLY A 236 3.84 -14.53 12.90
C GLY A 236 5.02 -14.19 11.99
N LEU A 237 6.01 -13.42 12.48
CA LEU A 237 7.17 -12.95 11.73
C LEU A 237 8.47 -13.57 12.19
N CYS A 238 9.48 -13.52 11.32
CA CYS A 238 10.85 -13.78 11.73
C CYS A 238 11.42 -12.61 12.54
N GLU A 239 12.55 -12.89 13.19
CA GLU A 239 13.44 -11.89 13.77
C GLU A 239 13.96 -10.88 12.73
#